data_AF-A0A961K1K3-F1
#
_entry.id   AF-A0A961K1K3-F1
#
_cell.length_a   1.000
_cell.length_b   1.000
_cell.length_c   1.000
_cell.angle_alpha   90.00
_cell.angle_beta   90.00
_cell.angle_gamma   90.00
#
_symmetry.space_group_name_H-M   'P 1'
#
loop_
_entity.id
_entity.type
_entity.pdbx_description
1 polymer ?
#
loop_
_entity_poly.entity_id
_entity_poly.type
_entity_poly.pdbx_seq_one_letter_code
_entity_poly.pdbx_strand_id
1 'polypeptide(L)'
;MQFRNCAVGQVVEQRPPVLLFTGRSGRGEASASAEHIWSEVCDLVLSGCSPCATSSAMDDACTAFYRAWRDLECEYNSCSIGVIAVTAPETDAVARIISEGIAGGPLPGAIALARFDGTFFDLCRQLSAGVREATGAAGKPSRTFASATPFEWPPMVVFLPTNNSDVLACAKACRTLRAGHVPINLEMVPSGQDVDEASRQELRDELENFFAANLMPVFPKLV
;
A
#
# COMPACT_ATOMS: atom_id res chain seq x y z
N MET A 1 -39.98 35.43 13.81
CA MET A 1 -39.36 34.24 13.21
C MET A 1 -37.86 34.35 13.38
N GLN A 2 -37.29 33.59 14.33
CA GLN A 2 -35.85 33.52 14.55
C GLN A 2 -35.27 32.45 13.64
N PHE A 3 -34.46 32.85 12.66
CA PHE A 3 -33.56 31.94 11.98
C PHE A 3 -32.37 31.70 12.91
N ARG A 4 -32.25 30.46 13.40
CA ARG A 4 -31.10 30.01 14.18
C ARG A 4 -29.87 30.01 13.27
N ASN A 5 -28.86 30.78 13.69
CA ASN A 5 -27.49 30.71 13.22
C ASN A 5 -27.01 29.24 13.22
N CYS A 6 -26.85 28.64 12.05
CA CYS A 6 -26.05 27.43 11.89
C CYS A 6 -24.60 27.88 11.77
N ALA A 7 -23.79 27.47 12.74
CA ALA A 7 -22.39 27.83 12.83
C ALA A 7 -21.61 27.36 11.60
N VAL A 8 -20.88 28.29 11.01
CA VAL A 8 -19.80 28.06 10.06
C VAL A 8 -18.57 27.56 10.83
N GLY A 9 -17.93 26.52 10.32
CA GLY A 9 -16.49 26.30 10.51
C GLY A 9 -16.08 25.27 11.55
N GLN A 10 -16.05 24.00 11.14
CA GLN A 10 -14.91 23.13 11.47
C GLN A 10 -14.54 22.36 10.20
N VAL A 11 -13.51 22.84 9.51
CA VAL A 11 -12.72 21.99 8.61
C VAL A 11 -12.03 21.01 9.54
N VAL A 12 -12.64 19.84 9.75
CA VAL A 12 -11.93 18.71 10.35
C VAL A 12 -10.98 18.26 9.26
N GLU A 13 -9.67 18.49 9.43
CA GLU A 13 -8.64 17.87 8.61
C GLU A 13 -8.83 16.34 8.68
N GLN A 14 -9.57 15.79 7.71
CA GLN A 14 -9.72 14.35 7.57
C GLN A 14 -8.42 13.82 6.98
N ARG A 15 -7.55 13.30 7.86
CA ARG A 15 -6.38 12.52 7.43
C ARG A 15 -6.88 11.35 6.56
N PRO A 16 -6.21 11.04 5.43
CA PRO A 16 -6.64 9.98 4.54
C PRO A 16 -6.65 8.61 5.25
N PRO A 17 -7.65 7.75 5.00
CA PRO A 17 -7.71 6.43 5.60
C PRO A 17 -6.54 5.58 5.10
N VAL A 18 -5.74 5.08 6.03
CA VAL A 18 -4.67 4.11 5.75
C VAL A 18 -5.15 2.76 6.23
N LEU A 19 -5.26 1.79 5.32
CA LEU A 19 -5.57 0.42 5.67
C LEU A 19 -4.31 -0.24 6.20
N LEU A 20 -4.36 -0.60 7.48
CA LEU A 20 -3.44 -1.53 8.11
C LEU A 20 -4.25 -2.76 8.54
N PHE A 21 -3.75 -3.94 8.19
CA PHE A 21 -4.28 -5.18 8.72
C PHE A 21 -3.27 -5.73 9.72
N THR A 22 -3.63 -5.81 10.99
CA THR A 22 -2.84 -6.58 11.95
C THR A 22 -3.49 -7.93 12.13
N GLY A 23 -2.82 -8.98 11.62
CA GLY A 23 -3.31 -10.36 11.60
C GLY A 23 -3.59 -10.99 12.98
N ARG A 24 -3.65 -10.21 14.06
CA ARG A 24 -3.98 -10.67 15.42
C ARG A 24 -5.47 -10.66 15.74
N SER A 25 -6.30 -9.86 15.05
CA SER A 25 -7.73 -9.73 15.41
C SER A 25 -8.71 -10.46 14.48
N GLY A 26 -8.25 -10.95 13.31
CA GLY A 26 -9.13 -11.53 12.29
C GLY A 26 -10.17 -10.56 11.73
N ARG A 27 -10.03 -9.25 12.01
CA ARG A 27 -10.86 -8.16 11.48
C ARG A 27 -9.93 -7.10 10.90
N GLY A 28 -10.14 -6.75 9.64
CA GLY A 28 -9.52 -5.55 9.07
C GLY A 28 -10.13 -4.35 9.77
N GLU A 29 -9.36 -3.67 10.62
CA GLU A 29 -9.81 -2.44 11.28
C GLU A 29 -9.30 -1.25 10.47
N ALA A 30 -10.22 -0.58 9.78
CA ALA A 30 -10.01 0.79 9.35
C ALA A 30 -10.12 1.69 10.58
N SER A 31 -8.99 2.01 11.22
CA SER A 31 -8.99 2.89 12.40
C SER A 31 -8.57 4.30 12.04
N ALA A 32 -9.37 5.28 12.47
CA ALA A 32 -9.00 6.69 12.50
C ALA A 32 -7.98 7.02 13.62
N SER A 33 -7.69 6.07 14.53
CA SER A 33 -6.67 6.21 15.57
C SER A 33 -5.33 5.70 15.04
N ALA A 34 -4.60 6.61 14.41
CA ALA A 34 -3.31 6.37 13.80
C ALA A 34 -2.27 5.81 14.80
N GLU A 35 -2.33 6.21 16.08
CA GLU A 35 -1.29 5.88 17.07
C GLU A 35 -1.09 4.38 17.33
N HIS A 36 -2.18 3.59 17.38
CA HIS A 36 -2.05 2.14 17.60
C HIS A 36 -1.53 1.41 16.35
N ILE A 37 -2.03 1.81 15.18
CA ILE A 37 -1.62 1.32 13.86
C ILE A 37 -0.11 1.53 13.66
N TRP A 38 0.38 2.73 13.96
CA TRP A 38 1.78 3.07 13.77
C TRP A 38 2.70 2.31 14.71
N SER A 39 2.32 2.14 15.97
CA SER A 39 3.11 1.36 16.93
C SER A 39 3.26 -0.10 16.48
N GLU A 40 2.17 -0.73 16.03
CA GLU A 40 2.21 -2.13 15.59
C GLU A 40 3.02 -2.30 14.29
N VAL A 41 2.88 -1.40 13.33
CA VAL A 41 3.70 -1.40 12.10
C VAL A 41 5.17 -1.23 12.43
N CYS A 42 5.51 -0.24 13.25
CA CYS A 42 6.90 0.01 13.62
C CYS A 42 7.50 -1.20 14.31
N ASP A 43 6.82 -1.80 15.27
CA ASP A 43 7.31 -3.00 15.95
C ASP A 43 7.49 -4.19 14.98
N LEU A 44 6.59 -4.37 14.00
CA LEU A 44 6.70 -5.41 13.00
C LEU A 44 7.86 -5.17 12.03
N VAL A 45 8.00 -3.95 11.51
CA VAL A 45 9.09 -3.59 10.59
C VAL A 45 10.44 -3.72 11.31
N LEU A 46 10.57 -3.11 12.49
CA LEU A 46 11.84 -2.99 13.22
C LEU A 46 12.28 -4.31 13.87
N SER A 47 11.34 -5.21 14.20
CA SER A 47 11.69 -6.53 14.73
C SER A 47 12.29 -7.46 13.67
N GLY A 48 12.06 -7.19 12.37
CA GLY A 48 12.52 -8.03 11.26
C GLY A 48 11.94 -9.45 11.26
N CYS A 49 10.97 -9.74 12.12
CA CYS A 49 10.35 -11.05 12.24
C CYS A 49 9.11 -11.14 11.35
N SER A 50 9.16 -11.97 10.31
CA SER A 50 7.94 -12.38 9.60
C SER A 50 7.19 -13.43 10.44
N PRO A 51 5.90 -13.23 10.78
CA PRO A 51 5.13 -14.26 11.45
C PRO A 51 4.96 -15.48 10.54
N CYS A 52 5.35 -16.66 11.03
CA CYS A 52 5.16 -17.94 10.34
C CYS A 52 3.68 -18.34 10.45
N ALA A 53 2.91 -18.24 9.38
CA ALA A 53 1.53 -18.73 9.32
C ALA A 53 1.45 -20.07 8.58
N THR A 54 0.52 -20.94 8.99
CA THR A 54 0.17 -22.18 8.29
C THR A 54 -0.69 -21.87 7.05
N SER A 55 -0.63 -22.69 6.00
CA SER A 55 -1.25 -22.39 4.68
C SER A 55 -2.73 -21.99 4.74
N SER A 56 -3.56 -22.66 5.55
CA SER A 56 -4.98 -22.29 5.67
C SER A 56 -5.19 -20.91 6.29
N ALA A 57 -4.35 -20.53 7.26
CA ALA A 57 -4.41 -19.22 7.90
C ALA A 57 -3.86 -18.10 6.98
N MET A 58 -3.00 -18.45 6.02
CA MET A 58 -2.51 -17.52 5.00
C MET A 58 -3.61 -17.14 4.00
N ASP A 59 -4.35 -18.13 3.50
CA ASP A 59 -5.46 -17.89 2.56
C ASP A 59 -6.59 -17.05 3.19
N ASP A 60 -6.88 -17.31 4.46
CA ASP A 60 -7.87 -16.55 5.24
C ASP A 60 -7.41 -15.08 5.43
N ALA A 61 -6.13 -14.85 5.74
CA ALA A 61 -5.58 -13.51 5.93
C ALA A 61 -5.55 -12.68 4.64
N CYS A 62 -5.12 -13.28 3.53
CA CYS A 62 -5.14 -12.64 2.20
C CYS A 62 -6.58 -12.25 1.81
N THR A 63 -7.53 -13.18 2.01
CA THR A 63 -8.95 -12.93 1.73
C THR A 63 -9.52 -11.81 2.60
N ALA A 64 -9.18 -11.79 3.89
CA ALA A 64 -9.65 -10.77 4.82
C ALA A 64 -9.12 -9.38 4.47
N PHE A 65 -7.82 -9.27 4.14
CA PHE A 65 -7.21 -8.01 3.69
C PHE A 65 -7.89 -7.49 2.43
N TYR A 66 -8.04 -8.35 1.43
CA TYR A 66 -8.66 -7.97 0.17
C TYR A 66 -10.12 -7.53 0.36
N ARG A 67 -10.88 -8.18 1.25
CA ARG A 67 -12.24 -7.73 1.59
C ARG A 67 -12.25 -6.35 2.23
N ALA A 68 -11.39 -6.11 3.21
CA ALA A 68 -11.28 -4.80 3.86
C ALA A 68 -10.91 -3.68 2.86
N TRP A 69 -10.03 -3.97 1.90
CA TRP A 69 -9.76 -3.07 0.79
C TRP A 69 -11.03 -2.75 -0.03
N ARG A 70 -11.81 -3.77 -0.41
CA ARG A 70 -13.04 -3.59 -1.18
C ARG A 70 -14.08 -2.79 -0.41
N ASP A 71 -14.21 -3.03 0.89
CA ASP A 71 -15.16 -2.29 1.74
C ASP A 71 -14.78 -0.81 1.82
N LEU A 72 -13.50 -0.49 2.08
CA LEU A 72 -13.02 0.90 2.08
C LEU A 72 -13.14 1.58 0.72
N GLU A 73 -12.82 0.86 -0.36
CA GLU A 73 -12.95 1.37 -1.72
C GLU A 73 -14.41 1.65 -2.10
N CYS A 74 -15.39 0.99 -1.49
CA CYS A 74 -16.80 1.34 -1.67
C CYS A 74 -17.15 2.69 -1.00
N GLU A 75 -16.49 3.02 0.10
CA GLU A 75 -16.77 4.21 0.91
C GLU A 75 -15.98 5.46 0.44
N TYR A 76 -14.73 5.27 0.05
CA TYR A 76 -13.79 6.33 -0.28
C TYR A 76 -13.25 6.21 -1.71
N ASN A 77 -12.77 7.31 -2.29
CA ASN A 77 -12.01 7.22 -3.53
C ASN A 77 -10.74 6.41 -3.32
N SER A 78 -10.44 5.48 -4.23
CA SER A 78 -9.30 4.58 -4.10
C SER A 78 -7.96 5.33 -4.05
N CYS A 79 -7.84 6.48 -4.72
CA CYS A 79 -6.64 7.34 -4.67
C CYS A 79 -6.46 8.11 -3.35
N SER A 80 -7.48 8.11 -2.49
CA SER A 80 -7.42 8.65 -1.12
C SER A 80 -7.06 7.58 -0.08
N ILE A 81 -6.95 6.31 -0.48
CA ILE A 81 -6.67 5.18 0.42
C ILE A 81 -5.21 4.76 0.28
N GLY A 82 -4.50 4.76 1.41
CA GLY A 82 -3.17 4.16 1.53
C GLY A 82 -3.23 2.71 2.00
N VAL A 83 -2.27 1.89 1.60
CA VAL A 83 -2.20 0.49 2.02
C VAL A 83 -0.82 0.17 2.59
N ILE A 84 -0.78 -0.54 3.73
CA ILE A 84 0.46 -1.08 4.31
C ILE A 84 0.35 -2.61 4.34
N ALA A 85 1.33 -3.30 3.73
CA ALA A 85 1.46 -4.74 3.82
C ALA A 85 2.74 -5.12 4.59
N VAL A 86 2.55 -5.84 5.69
CA VAL A 86 3.59 -6.29 6.61
C VAL A 86 3.79 -7.81 6.59
N THR A 87 2.81 -8.56 6.10
CA THR A 87 2.90 -10.02 5.95
C THR A 87 2.85 -10.50 4.49
N ALA A 88 3.24 -11.76 4.24
CA ALA A 88 3.15 -12.37 2.91
C ALA A 88 1.70 -12.41 2.39
N PRO A 89 0.70 -12.87 3.17
CA PRO A 89 -0.70 -12.85 2.72
C PRO A 89 -1.21 -11.46 2.34
N GLU A 90 -0.78 -10.42 3.05
CA GLU A 90 -1.14 -9.03 2.72
C GLU A 90 -0.47 -8.58 1.43
N THR A 91 0.78 -8.98 1.22
CA THR A 91 1.53 -8.69 -0.02
C THR A 91 0.89 -9.41 -1.22
N ASP A 92 0.42 -10.64 -1.03
CA ASP A 92 -0.37 -11.39 -2.03
C ASP A 92 -1.70 -10.68 -2.36
N ALA A 93 -2.37 -10.15 -1.33
CA ALA A 93 -3.58 -9.37 -1.52
C ALA A 93 -3.32 -8.06 -2.29
N VAL A 94 -2.21 -7.37 -2.00
CA VAL A 94 -1.77 -6.20 -2.78
C VAL A 94 -1.45 -6.59 -4.23
N ALA A 95 -0.76 -7.71 -4.46
CA ALA A 95 -0.51 -8.24 -5.80
C ALA A 95 -1.81 -8.47 -6.58
N ARG A 96 -2.84 -9.01 -5.91
CA ARG A 96 -4.18 -9.16 -6.49
C ARG A 96 -4.80 -7.81 -6.84
N ILE A 97 -4.76 -6.85 -5.93
CA ILE A 97 -5.31 -5.49 -6.15
C ILE A 97 -4.64 -4.83 -7.37
N ILE A 98 -3.31 -4.90 -7.48
CA ILE A 98 -2.56 -4.37 -8.62
C ILE A 98 -2.98 -5.05 -9.93
N SER A 99 -3.10 -6.37 -9.91
CA SER A 99 -3.51 -7.16 -11.08
C SER A 99 -4.91 -6.76 -11.57
N GLU A 100 -5.85 -6.56 -10.63
CA GLU A 100 -7.19 -6.06 -10.94
C GLU A 100 -7.16 -4.62 -11.45
N GLY A 101 -6.29 -3.77 -10.90
CA GLY A 101 -6.08 -2.40 -11.37
C GLY A 101 -5.64 -2.32 -12.83
N ILE A 102 -4.76 -3.22 -13.28
CA ILE A 102 -4.35 -3.32 -14.69
C ILE A 102 -5.54 -3.68 -15.59
N ALA A 103 -6.51 -4.44 -15.08
CA ALA A 103 -7.76 -4.74 -15.78
C ALA A 103 -8.80 -3.61 -15.68
N GLY A 104 -8.44 -2.44 -15.13
CA GLY A 104 -9.32 -1.28 -14.97
C GLY A 104 -10.00 -1.18 -13.60
N GLY A 105 -9.61 -2.02 -12.64
CA GLY A 105 -10.07 -1.95 -11.27
C GLY A 105 -9.49 -0.74 -10.49
N PRO A 106 -10.03 -0.47 -9.29
CA PRO A 106 -9.52 0.58 -8.43
C PRO A 106 -8.15 0.21 -7.85
N LEU A 107 -7.26 1.20 -7.77
CA LEU A 107 -5.94 1.08 -7.15
C LEU A 107 -5.83 1.98 -5.92
N PRO A 108 -5.07 1.57 -4.89
CA PRO A 108 -4.73 2.44 -3.76
C PRO A 108 -3.95 3.65 -4.27
N GLY A 109 -4.04 4.77 -3.55
CA GLY A 109 -3.25 5.97 -3.86
C GLY A 109 -1.77 5.78 -3.58
N ALA A 110 -1.40 4.93 -2.61
CA ALA A 110 -0.01 4.62 -2.27
C ALA A 110 0.10 3.28 -1.53
N ILE A 111 1.25 2.61 -1.64
CA ILE A 111 1.50 1.31 -1.02
C ILE A 111 2.82 1.35 -0.26
N ALA A 112 2.81 0.94 1.01
CA ALA A 112 4.01 0.67 1.80
C ALA A 112 4.15 -0.84 2.05
N LEU A 113 5.36 -1.37 1.86
CA LEU A 113 5.70 -2.76 2.10
C LEU A 113 6.73 -2.83 3.23
N ALA A 114 6.42 -3.48 4.34
CA ALA A 114 7.37 -3.67 5.45
C ALA A 114 8.21 -4.96 5.32
N ARG A 115 8.31 -5.48 4.10
CA ARG A 115 8.99 -6.73 3.80
C ARG A 115 9.39 -6.78 2.33
N PHE A 116 10.36 -7.63 2.03
CA PHE A 116 10.65 -8.04 0.68
C PHE A 116 9.93 -9.35 0.37
N ASP A 117 9.25 -9.41 -0.77
CA ASP A 117 8.61 -10.61 -1.29
C ASP A 117 8.98 -10.79 -2.76
N GLY A 118 9.86 -11.74 -3.05
CA GLY A 118 10.33 -11.96 -4.42
C GLY A 118 9.21 -12.23 -5.42
N THR A 119 8.16 -12.95 -5.00
CA THR A 119 7.03 -13.32 -5.86
C THR A 119 6.23 -12.09 -6.26
N PHE A 120 5.96 -11.20 -5.31
CA PHE A 120 5.30 -9.92 -5.56
C PHE A 120 6.11 -9.04 -6.53
N PHE A 121 7.40 -8.92 -6.30
CA PHE A 121 8.28 -8.12 -7.16
C PHE A 121 8.39 -8.68 -8.58
N ASP A 122 8.43 -10.01 -8.72
CA ASP A 122 8.42 -10.66 -10.03
C ASP A 122 7.09 -10.47 -10.75
N LEU A 123 5.95 -10.50 -10.03
CA LEU A 123 4.65 -10.16 -10.60
C LEU A 123 4.64 -8.72 -11.12
N CYS A 124 5.03 -7.75 -10.30
CA CYS A 124 5.11 -6.34 -10.70
C CYS A 124 6.00 -6.14 -11.93
N ARG A 125 7.10 -6.89 -12.03
CA ARG A 125 8.01 -6.86 -13.20
C ARG A 125 7.33 -7.41 -14.45
N GLN A 126 6.63 -8.54 -14.35
CA GLN A 126 5.90 -9.14 -15.47
C GLN A 126 4.78 -8.20 -15.96
N LEU A 127 4.03 -7.62 -15.03
CA LEU A 127 2.96 -6.67 -15.30
C LEU A 127 3.49 -5.39 -15.96
N SER A 128 4.58 -4.82 -15.44
CA SER A 128 5.26 -3.65 -16.03
C SER A 128 5.73 -3.92 -17.46
N ALA A 129 6.28 -5.10 -17.73
CA ALA A 129 6.67 -5.49 -19.08
C ALA A 129 5.45 -5.59 -20.02
N GLY A 130 4.36 -6.21 -19.57
CA GLY A 130 3.12 -6.34 -20.35
C GLY A 130 2.47 -4.98 -20.69
N VAL A 131 2.44 -4.05 -19.73
CA VAL A 131 1.95 -2.67 -19.96
C VAL A 131 2.80 -1.93 -21.00
N ARG A 132 4.12 -2.14 -20.98
CA ARG A 132 5.04 -1.55 -21.97
C ARG A 132 4.87 -2.13 -23.36
N GLU A 133 4.64 -3.43 -23.48
CA GLU A 133 4.38 -4.05 -24.79
C GLU A 133 3.07 -3.54 -25.38
N ALA A 134 2.01 -3.42 -24.57
CA ALA A 134 0.73 -2.89 -25.01
C ALA A 134 0.80 -1.42 -25.45
N THR A 135 1.61 -0.60 -24.77
CA THR A 135 1.79 0.84 -25.09
C THR A 135 2.82 1.08 -26.20
N GLY A 136 3.89 0.29 -26.29
CA GLY A 136 4.90 0.36 -27.35
C GLY A 136 4.43 -0.19 -28.69
N ALA A 137 3.46 -1.12 -28.68
CA ALA A 137 2.80 -1.62 -29.88
C ALA A 137 1.78 -0.62 -30.49
N ALA A 138 1.64 0.58 -29.94
CA ALA A 138 0.74 1.66 -30.39
C ALA A 138 1.04 2.25 -31.79
N GLY A 139 1.67 1.48 -32.68
CA GLY A 139 1.57 1.63 -34.14
C GLY A 139 0.46 0.76 -34.77
N LYS A 140 -0.23 -0.08 -33.99
CA LYS A 140 -1.41 -0.83 -34.44
C LYS A 140 -2.56 -0.64 -33.44
N PRO A 141 -3.74 -0.17 -33.89
CA PRO A 141 -4.90 -0.09 -33.01
C PRO A 141 -5.33 -1.50 -32.65
N SER A 142 -4.95 -1.96 -31.45
CA SER A 142 -5.53 -3.16 -30.87
C SER A 142 -6.99 -2.85 -30.56
N ARG A 143 -7.91 -3.48 -31.30
CA ARG A 143 -9.37 -3.29 -31.17
C ARG A 143 -9.94 -3.74 -29.81
N THR A 144 -9.12 -4.27 -28.89
CA THR A 144 -9.54 -4.65 -27.54
C THR A 144 -9.23 -3.62 -26.45
N PHE A 145 -8.41 -2.59 -26.74
CA PHE A 145 -8.06 -1.53 -25.77
C PHE A 145 -8.76 -0.19 -26.05
N ALA A 146 -9.80 -0.17 -26.88
CA ALA A 146 -10.51 1.05 -27.29
C ALA A 146 -11.32 1.75 -26.18
N SER A 147 -11.23 1.28 -24.92
CA SER A 147 -11.76 1.95 -23.73
C SER A 147 -10.80 1.91 -22.53
N ALA A 148 -9.53 1.56 -22.74
CA ALA A 148 -8.63 1.29 -21.64
C ALA A 148 -8.19 2.60 -20.98
N THR A 149 -8.75 2.87 -19.80
CA THR A 149 -8.23 3.84 -18.86
C THR A 149 -6.71 3.63 -18.74
N PRO A 150 -5.88 4.68 -18.91
CA PRO A 150 -4.44 4.53 -18.73
C PRO A 150 -4.18 4.03 -17.32
N PHE A 151 -3.51 2.89 -17.21
CA PHE A 151 -3.08 2.36 -15.93
C PHE A 151 -1.93 3.21 -15.41
N GLU A 152 -2.11 3.76 -14.22
CA GLU A 152 -1.06 4.48 -13.49
C GLU A 152 -0.66 3.65 -12.28
N TRP A 153 0.65 3.44 -12.12
CA TRP A 153 1.16 2.72 -10.96
C TRP A 153 1.00 3.56 -9.69
N PRO A 154 0.49 3.01 -8.59
CA PRO A 154 0.57 3.68 -7.30
C PRO A 154 2.03 3.81 -6.87
N PRO A 155 2.43 4.95 -6.29
CA PRO A 155 3.70 5.09 -5.57
C PRO A 155 3.86 3.99 -4.53
N MET A 156 5.04 3.37 -4.50
CA MET A 156 5.40 2.30 -3.59
C MET A 156 6.66 2.63 -2.81
N VAL A 157 6.70 2.23 -1.54
CA VAL A 157 7.90 2.26 -0.72
C VAL A 157 8.07 0.92 -0.02
N VAL A 158 9.29 0.44 0.07
CA VAL A 158 9.63 -0.77 0.83
C VAL A 158 10.53 -0.38 1.99
N PHE A 159 10.13 -0.70 3.21
CA PHE A 159 10.93 -0.53 4.41
C PHE A 159 11.57 -1.86 4.76
N LEU A 160 12.91 -1.89 4.77
CA LEU A 160 13.67 -3.08 5.18
C LEU A 160 14.62 -2.78 6.33
N PRO A 161 14.66 -3.65 7.36
CA PRO A 161 15.69 -3.64 8.38
C PRO A 161 17.10 -3.67 7.78
N THR A 162 18.01 -2.88 8.36
CA THR A 162 19.44 -2.87 7.98
C THR A 162 20.12 -4.24 8.10
N ASN A 163 19.64 -5.11 8.98
CA ASN A 163 20.15 -6.46 9.17
C ASN A 163 19.47 -7.52 8.27
N ASN A 164 18.50 -7.14 7.42
CA ASN A 164 17.76 -8.08 6.60
C ASN A 164 18.68 -8.68 5.51
N SER A 165 18.71 -10.00 5.39
CA SER A 165 19.57 -10.72 4.43
C SER A 165 19.23 -10.42 2.96
N ASP A 166 17.99 -10.00 2.70
CA ASP A 166 17.45 -9.82 1.36
C ASP A 166 17.57 -8.38 0.86
N VAL A 167 18.22 -7.47 1.61
CA VAL A 167 18.40 -6.05 1.22
C VAL A 167 18.99 -5.92 -0.18
N LEU A 168 20.00 -6.73 -0.52
CA LEU A 168 20.60 -6.69 -1.86
C LEU A 168 19.63 -7.17 -2.95
N ALA A 169 18.82 -8.19 -2.67
CA ALA A 169 17.81 -8.70 -3.59
C ALA A 169 16.71 -7.66 -3.80
N CYS A 170 16.21 -7.06 -2.72
CA CYS A 170 15.22 -5.99 -2.77
C CYS A 170 15.75 -4.77 -3.53
N ALA A 171 16.96 -4.31 -3.25
CA ALA A 171 17.56 -3.18 -3.96
C ALA A 171 17.67 -3.44 -5.47
N LYS A 172 18.04 -4.66 -5.88
CA LYS A 172 18.07 -5.06 -7.31
C LYS A 172 16.66 -5.08 -7.91
N ALA A 173 15.69 -5.60 -7.17
CA ALA A 173 14.31 -5.67 -7.62
C ALA A 173 13.70 -4.25 -7.79
N CYS A 174 13.87 -3.36 -6.81
CA CYS A 174 13.44 -1.96 -6.91
C CYS A 174 14.11 -1.22 -8.08
N ARG A 175 15.41 -1.46 -8.34
CA ARG A 175 16.09 -0.88 -9.52
C ARG A 175 15.49 -1.39 -10.83
N THR A 176 15.20 -2.68 -10.91
CA THR A 176 14.59 -3.30 -12.09
C THR A 176 13.18 -2.75 -12.35
N LEU A 177 12.36 -2.63 -11.31
CA LEU A 177 11.02 -2.06 -11.39
C LEU A 177 11.03 -0.57 -11.77
N ARG A 178 11.95 0.23 -11.20
CA ARG A 178 12.13 1.64 -11.62
C ARG A 178 12.57 1.76 -13.06
N ALA A 179 13.47 0.90 -13.53
CA ALA A 179 13.81 0.81 -14.95
C ALA A 179 12.60 0.40 -15.82
N GLY A 180 11.58 -0.19 -15.21
CA GLY A 180 10.22 -0.48 -15.69
C GLY A 180 9.21 0.68 -15.62
N HIS A 181 9.61 1.87 -15.14
CA HIS A 181 8.72 3.00 -14.80
C HIS A 181 7.71 2.72 -13.67
N VAL A 182 8.00 1.74 -12.81
CA VAL A 182 7.24 1.55 -11.57
C VAL A 182 7.82 2.48 -10.50
N PRO A 183 7.01 3.37 -9.88
CA PRO A 183 7.46 4.31 -8.87
C PRO A 183 7.65 3.59 -7.53
N ILE A 184 8.82 2.98 -7.33
CA ILE A 184 9.14 2.25 -6.10
C ILE A 184 10.45 2.69 -5.47
N ASN A 185 10.42 2.98 -4.18
CA ASN A 185 11.58 3.31 -3.36
C ASN A 185 11.89 2.20 -2.35
N LEU A 186 13.15 2.15 -1.91
CA LEU A 186 13.60 1.28 -0.82
C LEU A 186 14.17 2.20 0.25
N GLU A 187 13.56 2.14 1.44
CA GLU A 187 14.03 2.80 2.64
C GLU A 187 14.57 1.75 3.61
N MET A 188 15.71 2.08 4.22
CA MET A 188 16.42 1.20 5.14
C MET A 188 16.14 1.68 6.56
N VAL A 189 15.60 0.80 7.41
CA VAL A 189 15.25 1.16 8.78
C VAL A 189 16.22 0.54 9.80
N PRO A 190 16.48 1.21 10.94
CA PRO A 190 17.26 0.64 12.04
C PRO A 190 16.69 -0.71 12.49
N SER A 191 17.54 -1.58 13.03
CA SER A 191 17.12 -2.92 13.45
C SER A 191 17.99 -3.47 14.59
N GLY A 192 17.42 -4.36 15.40
CA GLY A 192 18.14 -5.01 16.51
C GLY A 192 18.11 -4.22 17.82
N GLN A 193 19.21 -4.28 18.58
CA GLN A 193 19.31 -3.64 19.91
C GLN A 193 19.37 -2.09 19.85
N ASP A 194 19.57 -1.53 18.66
CA ASP A 194 19.68 -0.09 18.43
C ASP A 194 18.32 0.57 18.14
N VAL A 195 17.23 -0.20 18.17
CA VAL A 195 15.87 0.34 17.98
C VAL A 195 15.40 0.98 19.28
N ASP A 196 15.45 2.31 19.33
CA ASP A 196 14.89 3.12 20.40
C ASP A 196 13.56 3.78 19.98
N GLU A 197 12.97 4.53 20.91
CA GLU A 197 11.71 5.23 20.64
C GLU A 197 11.87 6.32 19.57
N ALA A 198 13.07 6.90 19.43
CA ALA A 198 13.35 7.87 18.37
C ALA A 198 13.29 7.22 16.98
N SER A 199 13.85 6.01 16.85
CA SER A 199 13.82 5.22 15.61
C SER A 199 12.38 4.84 15.21
N ARG A 200 11.52 4.53 16.18
CA ARG A 200 10.09 4.30 15.95
C ARG A 200 9.37 5.56 15.47
N GLN A 201 9.65 6.69 16.11
CA GLN A 201 9.07 7.97 15.71
C GLN A 201 9.51 8.38 14.30
N GLU A 202 10.79 8.17 13.96
CA GLU A 202 11.31 8.45 12.61
C GLU A 202 10.60 7.62 11.54
N LEU A 203 10.49 6.30 11.72
CA LEU A 203 9.76 5.43 10.79
C LEU A 203 8.29 5.83 10.66
N ARG A 204 7.65 6.20 11.77
CA ARG A 204 6.28 6.72 11.75
C ARG A 204 6.18 7.99 10.93
N ASP A 205 7.08 8.95 11.15
CA ASP A 205 7.08 10.22 10.43
C ASP A 205 7.34 10.00 8.94
N GLU A 206 8.24 9.08 8.58
CA GLU A 206 8.48 8.68 7.18
C GLU A 206 7.23 8.10 6.51
N LEU A 207 6.53 7.19 7.19
CA LEU A 207 5.27 6.62 6.70
C LEU A 207 4.18 7.69 6.56
N GLU A 208 4.00 8.55 7.57
CA GLU A 208 3.03 9.65 7.53
C GLU A 208 3.35 10.62 6.37
N ASN A 209 4.62 10.98 6.18
CA ASN A 209 5.06 11.84 5.08
C ASN A 209 4.87 11.19 3.72
N PHE A 210 5.16 9.88 3.59
CA PHE A 210 4.93 9.14 2.35
C PHE A 210 3.46 9.17 1.94
N PHE A 211 2.54 8.87 2.85
CA PHE A 211 1.11 8.91 2.54
C PHE A 211 0.60 10.34 2.31
N ALA A 212 1.03 11.31 3.10
CA ALA A 212 0.65 12.70 2.92
C ALA A 212 1.09 13.27 1.56
N ALA A 213 2.23 12.82 1.03
CA ALA A 213 2.74 13.27 -0.26
C ALA A 213 2.04 12.62 -1.47
N ASN A 214 1.46 11.43 -1.30
CA ASN A 214 0.97 10.61 -2.43
C ASN A 214 -0.55 10.40 -2.43
N LEU A 215 -1.23 10.54 -1.28
CA LEU A 215 -2.68 10.37 -1.20
C LEU A 215 -3.41 11.67 -1.55
N MET A 216 -4.50 11.54 -2.30
CA MET A 216 -5.41 12.67 -2.53
C MET A 216 -6.21 12.97 -1.25
N PRO A 217 -6.57 14.25 -1.00
CA PRO A 217 -7.46 14.60 0.10
C PRO A 217 -8.71 13.72 0.10
N VAL A 218 -9.25 13.40 1.28
CA VAL A 218 -10.44 12.56 1.37
C VAL A 218 -11.62 13.27 0.70
N PHE A 219 -12.20 12.62 -0.30
CA PHE A 219 -13.54 12.96 -0.76
C PHE A 219 -14.36 11.67 -0.85
N PRO A 220 -15.56 11.63 -0.24
CA PRO A 220 -16.43 10.48 -0.33
C PRO A 220 -16.84 10.28 -1.79
N LYS A 221 -17.01 9.02 -2.20
CA LYS A 221 -17.64 8.75 -3.49
C LYS A 221 -19.07 9.27 -3.45
N LEU A 222 -19.46 10.04 -4.47
CA LEU A 222 -20.86 10.40 -4.67
C LEU A 222 -21.60 9.13 -5.09
N VAL A 223 -22.35 8.54 -4.15
CA VAL A 223 -23.20 7.37 -4.37
C VAL A 223 -24.54 7.80 -4.97
#